data_AF-A0A7K8EL07-F1
#
_entry.id   AF-A0A7K8EL07-F1
#
_cell.length_a   1.000
_cell.length_b   1.000
_cell.length_c   1.000
_cell.angle_alpha   90.00
_cell.angle_beta   90.00
_cell.angle_gamma   90.00
#
_symmetry.space_group_name_H-M   'P 1'
#
loop_
_entity.id
_entity.type
_entity.pdbx_description
1 polymer ?
#
loop_
_entity_poly.entity_id
_entity_poly.type
_entity_poly.pdbx_seq_one_letter_code
_entity_poly.pdbx_strand_id
1 'polypeptide(L)'
;ENREAMLNSRSNKLTEALEEANRLFDGVCRAREAALDAQFLVIASNIGKEKANELHSEMSAFDSTAFAEDLLTFMGINRTELEENDDSEDASGVFLPSDAWKTMGEEAPKYFRRAPTFHYMMGSFKSEPPVPKQRIERQKKANRGKAERAMPAQLKKMEESHQEATEKEVERILGILQTHFENDPNTPISFFDFVIDPNSFARTVENMFHVSFLIRDGLAKIKMDEDELPIIEPLKPSGGEEDSRAGARNQVVLSLDQKEWQ
;
A
#
# COMPACT_ATOMS: atom_id res chain seq x y z
N GLU A 1 39.97 11.67 17.60
CA GLU A 1 39.70 10.51 18.48
C GLU A 1 38.50 10.67 19.41
N ASN A 2 38.52 11.46 20.50
CA ASN A 2 37.38 11.46 21.44
C ASN A 2 36.05 11.96 20.86
N ARG A 3 36.06 12.90 19.92
CA ARG A 3 34.84 13.47 19.32
C ARG A 3 34.08 12.45 18.44
N GLU A 4 34.78 11.73 17.58
CA GLU A 4 34.20 10.67 16.72
C GLU A 4 33.61 9.54 17.57
N ALA A 5 34.27 9.17 18.66
CA ALA A 5 33.76 8.18 19.59
C ALA A 5 32.51 8.64 20.35
N MET A 6 32.26 9.95 20.48
CA MET A 6 31.03 10.50 21.06
C MET A 6 29.89 10.61 20.05
N LEU A 7 30.21 10.80 18.77
CA LEU A 7 29.25 10.89 17.67
C LEU A 7 28.69 9.52 17.27
N ASN A 8 29.49 8.45 17.38
CA ASN A 8 29.03 7.10 17.06
C ASN A 8 27.70 6.74 17.77
N SER A 9 26.69 6.36 16.96
CA SER A 9 25.35 5.98 17.43
C SER A 9 25.35 4.81 18.42
N ARG A 10 26.31 3.88 18.31
CA ARG A 10 26.46 2.72 19.22
C ARG A 10 27.21 3.05 20.51
N SER A 11 27.74 4.26 20.66
CA SER A 11 28.57 4.67 21.79
C SER A 11 27.77 5.44 22.85
N ASN A 12 27.93 5.05 24.11
CA ASN A 12 27.33 5.70 25.29
C ASN A 12 28.26 6.72 25.96
N LYS A 13 29.37 7.10 25.31
CA LYS A 13 30.36 8.02 25.90
C LYS A 13 29.81 9.42 26.21
N LEU A 14 28.86 9.92 25.41
CA LEU A 14 28.21 11.22 25.68
C LEU A 14 27.32 11.18 26.92
N THR A 15 26.59 10.08 27.11
CA THR A 15 25.74 9.89 28.29
C THR A 15 26.57 9.70 29.54
N GLU A 16 27.65 8.91 29.47
CA GLU A 16 28.59 8.75 30.59
C GLU A 16 29.23 10.08 31.01
N ALA A 17 29.66 10.91 30.04
CA ALA A 17 30.23 12.22 30.32
C ALA A 17 29.20 13.20 30.95
N LEU A 18 27.93 13.12 30.55
CA LEU A 18 26.85 13.90 31.17
C LEU A 18 26.55 13.45 32.60
N GLU A 19 26.53 12.15 32.86
CA GLU A 19 26.36 11.59 34.21
C GLU A 19 27.52 11.97 35.12
N GLU A 20 28.75 11.91 34.63
CA GLU A 20 29.93 12.35 35.36
C GLU A 20 29.88 13.85 35.67
N ALA A 21 29.52 14.69 34.70
CA ALA A 21 29.37 16.12 34.91
C ALA A 21 28.25 16.43 35.93
N ASN A 22 27.12 15.72 35.87
CA ASN A 22 26.03 15.89 36.81
C ASN A 22 26.44 15.50 38.25
N ARG A 23 27.27 14.48 38.41
CA ARG A 23 27.85 14.11 39.71
C ARG A 23 28.82 15.18 40.25
N LEU A 24 29.59 15.82 39.37
CA LEU A 24 30.54 16.87 39.75
C LEU A 24 29.86 18.22 40.03
N PHE A 25 28.67 18.44 39.46
CA PHE A 25 27.89 19.67 39.61
C PHE A 25 27.53 19.97 41.07
N ASP A 26 27.27 18.94 41.88
CA ASP A 26 26.96 19.10 43.32
C ASP A 26 28.11 19.78 44.11
N GLY A 27 29.34 19.75 43.58
CA GLY A 27 30.54 20.35 44.19
C GLY A 27 30.85 21.78 43.72
N VAL A 28 30.02 22.38 42.88
CA VAL A 28 30.31 23.66 42.22
C VAL A 28 29.93 24.82 43.14
N CYS A 29 30.94 25.57 43.59
CA CYS A 29 30.75 26.67 44.54
C CYS A 29 31.18 28.02 43.96
N ARG A 30 32.08 28.04 42.97
CA ARG A 30 32.67 29.28 42.45
C ARG A 30 32.06 29.65 41.10
N ALA A 31 31.90 30.95 40.86
CA ALA A 31 31.42 31.48 39.58
C ALA A 31 32.28 31.03 38.38
N ARG A 32 33.58 30.80 38.58
CA ARG A 32 34.48 30.28 37.55
C ARG A 32 34.19 28.81 37.19
N GLU A 33 33.80 27.99 38.16
CA GLU A 33 33.44 26.58 37.96
C GLU A 33 32.09 26.50 37.26
N ALA A 34 31.10 27.28 37.70
CA ALA A 34 29.79 27.37 37.03
C ALA A 34 29.90 27.84 35.56
N ALA A 35 30.89 28.69 35.24
CA ALA A 35 31.16 29.10 33.86
C ALA A 35 31.73 27.95 33.01
N LEU A 36 32.53 27.06 33.59
CA LEU A 36 33.02 25.86 32.91
C LEU A 36 31.91 24.85 32.68
N ASP A 37 30.98 24.68 33.64
CA ASP A 37 29.81 23.82 33.46
C ASP A 37 28.91 24.31 32.33
N ALA A 38 28.68 25.62 32.26
CA ALA A 38 27.94 26.23 31.17
C ALA A 38 28.62 25.98 29.81
N GLN A 39 29.95 26.08 29.75
CA GLN A 39 30.70 25.74 28.54
C GLN A 39 30.60 24.25 28.18
N PHE A 40 30.70 23.36 29.17
CA PHE A 40 30.51 21.93 28.98
C PHE A 40 29.12 21.62 28.40
N LEU A 41 28.05 22.20 28.97
CA LEU A 41 26.69 22.01 28.46
C LEU A 41 26.52 22.49 27.02
N VAL A 42 27.16 23.60 26.63
CA VAL A 42 27.16 24.07 25.24
C VAL A 42 27.83 23.05 24.32
N ILE A 43 28.99 22.50 24.72
CA ILE A 43 29.69 21.46 23.95
C ILE A 43 28.85 20.19 23.86
N ALA A 44 28.32 19.71 24.98
CA ALA A 44 27.48 18.51 25.04
C ALA A 44 26.21 18.66 24.20
N SER A 45 25.58 19.83 24.20
CA SER A 45 24.40 20.14 23.38
C SER A 45 24.72 20.14 21.88
N ASN A 46 25.86 20.71 21.48
CA ASN A 46 26.31 20.69 20.08
C ASN A 46 26.60 19.26 19.62
N ILE A 47 27.27 18.44 20.42
CA ILE A 47 27.52 17.03 20.11
C ILE A 47 26.20 16.25 20.07
N GLY A 48 25.29 16.51 21.00
CA GLY A 48 23.95 15.91 21.02
C GLY A 48 23.13 16.26 19.77
N LYS A 49 23.23 17.50 19.30
CA LYS A 49 22.61 17.96 18.05
C LYS A 49 23.22 17.25 16.83
N GLU A 50 24.55 17.13 16.76
CA GLU A 50 25.23 16.40 15.67
C GLU A 50 24.81 14.92 15.67
N LYS A 51 24.84 14.26 16.83
CA LYS A 51 24.38 12.88 17.00
C LYS A 51 22.91 12.70 16.64
N ALA A 52 22.05 13.64 17.03
CA ALA A 52 20.66 13.64 16.60
C ALA A 52 20.57 13.78 15.07
N ASN A 53 21.25 14.73 14.45
CA ASN A 53 21.20 14.90 13.00
C ASN A 53 21.70 13.66 12.23
N GLU A 54 22.68 12.93 12.76
CA GLU A 54 23.10 11.62 12.23
C GLU A 54 21.97 10.58 12.35
N LEU A 55 21.29 10.50 13.51
CA LEU A 55 20.15 9.59 13.71
C LEU A 55 18.95 9.91 12.81
N HIS A 56 18.75 11.19 12.46
CA HIS A 56 17.61 11.63 11.65
C HIS A 56 17.91 11.68 10.14
N SER A 57 19.19 11.68 9.73
CA SER A 57 19.55 11.75 8.30
C SER A 57 19.42 10.42 7.59
N GLU A 58 19.63 9.29 8.26
CA GLU A 58 19.37 7.98 7.68
C GLU A 58 18.91 7.05 8.81
N MET A 59 17.77 6.38 8.61
CA MET A 59 17.40 5.22 9.40
C MET A 59 18.48 4.16 9.21
N SER A 60 19.57 4.25 9.98
CA SER A 60 20.87 3.58 9.78
C SER A 60 21.28 3.53 8.31
N ALA A 61 22.30 4.29 7.90
CA ALA A 61 23.01 4.00 6.65
C ALA A 61 23.17 2.47 6.53
N PHE A 62 22.45 1.85 5.59
CA PHE A 62 22.40 0.40 5.52
C PHE A 62 23.80 -0.07 5.15
N ASP A 63 24.54 -0.55 6.13
CA ASP A 63 25.86 -1.10 5.91
C ASP A 63 25.70 -2.51 5.34
N SER A 64 25.73 -2.58 4.02
CA SER A 64 25.66 -3.83 3.27
C SER A 64 26.73 -4.84 3.72
N THR A 65 27.91 -4.36 4.13
CA THR A 65 29.01 -5.23 4.55
C THR A 65 28.78 -5.80 5.94
N ALA A 66 28.43 -4.96 6.92
CA ALA A 66 28.07 -5.44 8.26
C ALA A 66 26.86 -6.38 8.22
N PHE A 67 25.84 -6.04 7.42
CA PHE A 67 24.68 -6.92 7.23
C PHE A 67 25.08 -8.28 6.66
N ALA A 68 25.97 -8.33 5.66
CA ALA A 68 26.42 -9.58 5.07
C ALA A 68 27.21 -10.45 6.08
N GLU A 69 28.07 -9.86 6.90
CA GLU A 69 28.82 -10.59 7.94
C GLU A 69 27.90 -11.11 9.05
N ASP A 70 26.96 -10.29 9.51
CA ASP A 70 25.95 -10.69 10.50
C ASP A 70 25.05 -11.81 9.95
N LEU A 71 24.72 -11.76 8.65
CA LEU A 71 23.94 -12.78 7.95
C LEU A 71 24.69 -14.11 7.87
N LEU A 72 25.98 -14.08 7.51
CA LEU A 72 26.83 -15.27 7.49
C LEU A 72 26.95 -15.88 8.89
N THR A 73 27.14 -15.04 9.91
CA THR A 73 27.18 -15.47 11.32
C THR A 73 25.85 -16.12 11.73
N PHE A 74 24.71 -15.53 11.36
CA PHE A 74 23.39 -16.09 11.60
C PHE A 74 23.17 -17.43 10.89
N MET A 75 23.78 -17.62 9.71
CA MET A 75 23.79 -18.88 8.96
C MET A 75 24.76 -19.92 9.54
N GLY A 76 25.48 -19.61 10.62
CA GLY A 76 26.43 -20.50 11.29
C GLY A 76 27.83 -20.52 10.66
N ILE A 77 28.16 -19.52 9.82
CA ILE A 77 29.45 -19.41 9.15
C ILE A 77 30.30 -18.39 9.90
N ASN A 78 31.18 -18.89 10.78
CA ASN A 78 32.20 -18.06 11.41
C ASN A 78 33.44 -18.05 10.53
N ARG A 79 33.65 -16.99 9.72
CA ARG A 79 34.85 -16.85 8.88
C ARG A 79 36.16 -16.93 9.69
N THR A 80 36.13 -16.54 10.95
CA THR A 80 37.27 -16.62 11.88
C THR A 80 37.72 -18.04 12.23
N GLU A 81 36.90 -19.07 12.03
CA GLU A 81 37.26 -20.47 12.33
C GLU A 81 37.76 -21.23 11.08
N LEU A 82 37.53 -20.70 9.87
CA LEU A 82 37.92 -21.34 8.61
C LEU A 82 39.34 -21.00 8.16
N GLU A 83 39.98 -20.00 8.76
CA GLU A 83 41.37 -19.61 8.42
C GLU A 83 42.44 -20.56 8.97
N GLU A 84 42.08 -21.53 9.83
CA GLU A 84 43.08 -22.44 10.43
C GLU A 84 43.31 -23.77 9.68
N ASN A 85 42.59 -24.08 8.59
CA ASN A 85 42.59 -25.48 8.09
C ASN A 85 42.52 -25.74 6.56
N ASP A 86 42.92 -24.85 5.66
CA ASP A 86 43.08 -25.30 4.26
C ASP A 86 44.17 -24.59 3.45
N ASP A 87 45.28 -25.30 3.24
CA ASP A 87 46.35 -25.04 2.26
C ASP A 87 45.92 -25.47 0.85
N SER A 88 44.79 -24.97 0.33
CA SER A 88 44.34 -25.26 -1.04
C SER A 88 44.15 -23.98 -1.88
N GLU A 89 45.10 -23.74 -2.79
CA GLU A 89 45.22 -22.54 -3.64
C GLU A 89 44.16 -22.39 -4.76
N ASP A 90 42.94 -22.94 -4.66
CA ASP A 90 42.00 -22.85 -5.79
C ASP A 90 40.50 -22.85 -5.43
N ALA A 91 40.07 -21.96 -4.53
CA ALA A 91 38.65 -21.68 -4.36
C ALA A 91 38.40 -20.21 -3.99
N SER A 92 38.34 -19.34 -4.99
CA SER A 92 37.87 -17.95 -4.88
C SER A 92 36.35 -17.82 -4.61
N GLY A 93 35.73 -18.84 -4.03
CA GLY A 93 34.31 -18.89 -3.74
C GLY A 93 34.07 -19.23 -2.27
N VAL A 94 33.49 -18.28 -1.52
CA VAL A 94 32.96 -18.51 -0.19
C VAL A 94 31.98 -19.68 -0.23
N PHE A 95 32.34 -20.83 0.34
CA PHE A 95 31.47 -22.01 0.36
C PHE A 95 30.33 -21.79 1.36
N LEU A 96 29.10 -21.65 0.85
CA LEU A 96 27.90 -21.62 1.68
C LEU A 96 27.40 -23.08 1.87
N PRO A 97 27.22 -23.56 3.11
CA PRO A 97 26.58 -24.84 3.37
C PRO A 97 25.20 -24.94 2.68
N SER A 98 24.83 -26.14 2.23
CA SER A 98 23.58 -26.35 1.47
C SER A 98 22.30 -25.97 2.24
N ASP A 99 22.38 -25.96 3.57
CA ASP A 99 21.30 -25.64 4.50
C ASP A 99 21.40 -24.23 5.08
N ALA A 100 22.40 -23.44 4.71
CA ALA A 100 22.61 -22.10 5.25
C ALA A 100 21.36 -21.20 5.09
N TRP A 101 20.69 -21.31 3.94
CA TRP A 101 19.45 -20.55 3.66
C TRP A 101 18.22 -21.07 4.40
N LYS A 102 18.27 -22.29 4.95
CA LYS A 102 17.14 -22.91 5.65
C LYS A 102 16.81 -22.15 6.93
N THR A 103 17.83 -21.87 7.76
CA THR A 103 17.68 -21.12 9.01
C THR A 103 17.06 -19.74 8.77
N MET A 104 17.53 -19.04 7.73
CA MET A 104 16.99 -17.75 7.32
C MET A 104 15.54 -17.86 6.80
N GLY A 105 15.26 -18.88 5.99
CA GLY A 105 13.93 -19.15 5.45
C GLY A 105 12.91 -19.51 6.53
N GLU A 106 13.31 -20.12 7.63
CA GLU A 106 12.46 -20.42 8.78
C GLU A 106 12.16 -19.17 9.64
N GLU A 107 13.09 -18.23 9.73
CA GLU A 107 12.93 -17.00 10.54
C GLU A 107 12.16 -15.90 9.80
N ALA A 108 12.39 -15.75 8.50
CA ALA A 108 11.82 -14.69 7.67
C ALA A 108 10.28 -14.56 7.73
N PRO A 109 9.47 -15.64 7.73
CA PRO A 109 8.01 -15.56 7.71
C PRO A 109 7.38 -14.79 8.88
N LYS A 110 8.06 -14.70 10.03
CA LYS A 110 7.58 -13.96 11.21
C LYS A 110 7.49 -12.45 10.97
N TYR A 111 8.33 -11.94 10.07
CA TYR A 111 8.42 -10.51 9.76
C TYR A 111 7.62 -10.13 8.51
N PHE A 112 7.23 -11.12 7.69
CA PHE A 112 6.33 -10.90 6.57
C PHE A 112 4.87 -11.00 7.02
N ARG A 113 4.10 -9.93 6.81
CA ARG A 113 2.62 -9.99 6.87
C ARG A 113 2.09 -10.65 5.61
N ARG A 114 2.38 -11.95 5.44
CA ARG A 114 1.94 -12.70 4.26
C ARG A 114 0.41 -12.73 4.25
N ALA A 115 -0.19 -12.22 3.17
CA ALA A 115 -1.62 -12.31 2.98
C ALA A 115 -2.05 -13.79 3.00
N PRO A 116 -3.18 -14.14 3.63
CA PRO A 116 -3.70 -15.49 3.56
C PRO A 116 -3.83 -15.93 2.10
N THR A 117 -3.16 -17.00 1.72
CA THR A 117 -3.32 -17.58 0.38
C THR A 117 -4.67 -18.28 0.37
N PHE A 118 -5.64 -17.76 -0.40
CA PHE A 118 -6.85 -18.53 -0.69
C PHE A 118 -6.46 -19.70 -1.60
N HIS A 119 -6.81 -20.91 -1.21
CA HIS A 119 -6.77 -22.06 -2.10
C HIS A 119 -8.01 -22.01 -2.99
N TYR A 120 -7.84 -22.07 -4.31
CA TYR A 120 -8.97 -22.20 -5.26
C TYR A 120 -9.59 -23.59 -5.30
N MET A 121 -9.12 -24.53 -4.47
CA MET A 121 -9.68 -25.88 -4.41
C MET A 121 -10.50 -26.06 -3.14
N MET A 122 -11.76 -25.62 -3.21
CA MET A 122 -12.80 -26.50 -2.66
C MET A 122 -12.57 -27.86 -3.31
N GLY A 123 -12.10 -28.84 -2.53
CA GLY A 123 -11.69 -30.14 -3.03
C GLY A 123 -12.73 -30.74 -3.99
N SER A 124 -12.26 -31.52 -4.97
CA SER A 124 -13.06 -32.14 -6.04
C SER A 124 -14.47 -32.50 -5.56
N PHE A 125 -15.47 -31.90 -6.19
CA PHE A 125 -16.90 -31.98 -5.88
C PHE A 125 -17.41 -33.37 -5.48
N LYS A 126 -17.28 -33.69 -4.19
CA LYS A 126 -18.19 -34.56 -3.44
C LYS A 126 -18.43 -33.92 -2.07
N SER A 127 -19.02 -32.73 -2.09
CA SER A 127 -19.68 -32.23 -0.88
C SER A 127 -21.06 -32.85 -0.86
N GLU A 128 -21.28 -33.81 0.04
CA GLU A 128 -22.64 -34.07 0.51
C GLU A 128 -23.24 -32.73 0.93
N PRO A 129 -24.50 -32.42 0.56
CA PRO A 129 -25.09 -31.15 0.91
C PRO A 129 -25.04 -30.99 2.44
N PRO A 130 -24.43 -29.91 2.96
CA PRO A 130 -24.32 -29.75 4.40
C PRO A 130 -25.72 -29.74 5.00
N VAL A 131 -25.90 -30.48 6.10
CA VAL A 131 -27.18 -30.59 6.82
C VAL A 131 -27.76 -29.18 6.99
N PRO A 132 -29.04 -28.93 6.62
CA PRO A 132 -29.64 -27.61 6.73
C PRO A 132 -29.54 -27.13 8.18
N LYS A 133 -28.62 -26.19 8.45
CA LYS A 133 -28.57 -25.56 9.76
C LYS A 133 -29.84 -24.75 9.90
N GLN A 134 -30.65 -25.05 10.92
CA GLN A 134 -31.83 -24.25 11.25
C GLN A 134 -31.42 -22.77 11.28
N ARG A 135 -32.09 -21.99 10.45
CA ARG A 135 -31.92 -20.55 10.38
C ARG A 135 -32.28 -19.98 11.75
N ILE A 136 -31.26 -19.65 12.55
CA ILE A 136 -31.48 -18.86 13.74
C ILE A 136 -31.95 -17.50 13.24
N GLU A 137 -33.23 -17.22 13.45
CA GLU A 137 -33.81 -15.93 13.14
C GLU A 137 -33.14 -14.90 14.05
N ARG A 138 -32.18 -14.16 13.50
CA ARG A 138 -31.57 -13.04 14.23
C ARG A 138 -32.68 -12.04 14.48
N GLN A 139 -33.10 -11.93 15.74
CA GLN A 139 -33.94 -10.83 16.18
C GLN A 139 -33.34 -9.53 15.65
N LYS A 140 -34.11 -8.79 14.85
CA LYS A 140 -33.74 -7.46 14.38
C LYS A 140 -33.43 -6.63 15.62
N LYS A 141 -32.15 -6.32 15.82
CA LYS A 141 -31.73 -5.38 16.84
C LYS A 141 -32.38 -4.04 16.48
N ALA A 142 -33.32 -3.61 17.30
CA ALA A 142 -33.96 -2.30 17.17
C ALA A 142 -32.89 -1.21 17.04
N ASN A 143 -33.18 -0.22 16.18
CA ASN A 143 -32.37 0.95 15.87
C ASN A 143 -31.54 1.42 17.08
N ARG A 144 -30.26 1.06 17.11
CA ARG A 144 -29.27 1.84 17.85
C ARG A 144 -28.71 2.84 16.86
N GLY A 145 -28.83 4.11 17.22
CA GLY A 145 -28.53 5.26 16.37
C GLY A 145 -27.20 5.15 15.64
N LYS A 146 -27.17 5.76 14.45
CA LYS A 146 -26.03 5.88 13.53
C LYS A 146 -24.71 5.97 14.28
N ALA A 147 -24.03 4.83 14.44
CA ALA A 147 -22.59 4.84 14.64
C ALA A 147 -22.00 5.15 13.27
N GLU A 148 -21.43 6.35 13.14
CA GLU A 148 -20.67 6.76 11.96
C GLU A 148 -19.63 5.68 11.67
N ARG A 149 -19.82 5.01 10.54
CA ARG A 149 -18.73 4.27 9.91
C ARG A 149 -17.66 5.30 9.60
N ALA A 150 -16.47 5.14 10.15
CA ALA A 150 -15.32 5.96 9.78
C ALA A 150 -15.07 5.76 8.29
N MET A 151 -15.57 6.70 7.49
CA MET A 151 -15.26 6.83 6.08
C MET A 151 -13.77 7.14 5.98
N PRO A 152 -13.03 6.56 5.02
CA PRO A 152 -11.66 7.00 4.75
C PRO A 152 -11.68 8.51 4.50
N ALA A 153 -10.69 9.21 5.07
CA ALA A 153 -10.63 10.67 5.07
C ALA A 153 -10.87 11.21 3.65
N GLN A 154 -11.96 11.94 3.47
CA GLN A 154 -12.20 12.71 2.25
C GLN A 154 -11.01 13.66 2.07
N LEU A 155 -10.29 13.46 0.97
CA LEU A 155 -9.29 14.41 0.48
C LEU A 155 -9.93 15.80 0.50
N LYS A 156 -9.33 16.70 1.29
CA LYS A 156 -9.75 18.09 1.39
C LYS A 156 -9.72 18.72 0.01
N LYS A 157 -10.89 19.17 -0.45
CA LYS A 157 -11.09 20.17 -1.52
C LYS A 157 -10.01 20.12 -2.60
N MET A 158 -10.02 19.07 -3.41
CA MET A 158 -9.52 19.22 -4.76
C MET A 158 -10.59 20.01 -5.51
N GLU A 159 -10.16 21.13 -6.05
CA GLU A 159 -10.88 22.22 -6.71
C GLU A 159 -12.31 21.88 -7.20
N GLU A 160 -13.30 22.62 -6.68
CA GLU A 160 -14.71 22.58 -7.14
C GLU A 160 -14.81 22.73 -8.69
N SER A 161 -13.83 23.38 -9.33
CA SER A 161 -13.71 23.51 -10.79
C SER A 161 -13.62 22.17 -11.53
N HIS A 162 -12.82 21.23 -11.05
CA HIS A 162 -12.62 19.93 -11.69
C HIS A 162 -13.84 19.01 -11.50
N GLN A 163 -14.53 19.14 -10.36
CA GLN A 163 -15.76 18.42 -10.08
C GLN A 163 -16.87 18.87 -11.05
N GLU A 164 -17.06 20.18 -11.21
CA GLU A 164 -18.02 20.74 -12.18
C GLU A 164 -17.69 20.37 -13.63
N ALA A 165 -16.40 20.31 -13.99
CA ALA A 165 -15.98 19.89 -15.33
C ALA A 165 -16.33 18.42 -15.60
N THR A 166 -16.14 17.55 -14.59
CA THR A 166 -16.47 16.12 -14.69
C THR A 166 -17.98 15.91 -14.81
N GLU A 167 -18.79 16.65 -14.06
CA GLU A 167 -20.26 16.57 -14.11
C GLU A 167 -20.79 16.98 -15.49
N LYS A 168 -20.30 18.10 -16.03
CA LYS A 168 -20.67 18.56 -17.39
C LYS A 168 -20.32 17.52 -18.45
N GLU A 169 -19.19 16.86 -18.30
CA GLU A 169 -18.74 15.84 -19.26
C GLU A 169 -19.60 14.57 -19.19
N VAL A 170 -20.00 14.16 -17.99
CA VAL A 170 -20.93 13.04 -17.78
C VAL A 170 -22.30 13.36 -18.40
N GLU A 171 -22.83 14.57 -18.19
CA GLU A 171 -24.08 15.03 -18.83
C GLU A 171 -23.98 15.04 -20.36
N ARG A 172 -22.85 15.54 -20.90
CA ARG A 172 -22.57 15.55 -22.34
C ARG A 172 -22.57 14.13 -22.93
N ILE A 173 -21.87 13.20 -22.29
CA ILE A 173 -21.76 11.80 -22.72
C ILE A 173 -23.12 11.11 -22.65
N LEU A 174 -23.91 11.35 -21.60
CA LEU A 174 -25.28 10.83 -21.51
C LEU A 174 -26.14 11.35 -22.67
N GLY A 175 -26.05 12.64 -22.97
CA GLY A 175 -26.78 13.24 -24.10
C GLY A 175 -26.42 12.61 -25.44
N ILE A 176 -25.14 12.28 -25.67
CA ILE A 176 -24.70 11.56 -26.88
C ILE A 176 -25.28 10.15 -26.91
N LEU A 177 -25.19 9.41 -25.80
CA LEU A 177 -25.73 8.06 -25.70
C LEU A 177 -27.24 8.02 -25.99
N GLN A 178 -27.99 8.97 -25.41
CA GLN A 178 -29.43 9.12 -25.63
C GLN A 178 -29.74 9.48 -27.07
N THR A 179 -29.03 10.47 -27.64
CA THR A 179 -29.24 10.90 -29.04
C THR A 179 -29.00 9.75 -30.01
N HIS A 180 -27.93 8.98 -29.81
CA HIS A 180 -27.61 7.83 -30.67
C HIS A 180 -28.69 6.75 -30.57
N PHE A 181 -29.18 6.49 -29.35
CA PHE A 181 -30.24 5.51 -29.12
C PHE A 181 -31.61 5.98 -29.66
N GLU A 182 -31.91 7.27 -29.60
CA GLU A 182 -33.16 7.84 -30.14
C GLU A 182 -33.20 7.83 -31.67
N ASN A 183 -32.05 8.09 -32.31
CA ASN A 183 -31.95 8.06 -33.76
C ASN A 183 -32.07 6.63 -34.32
N ASP A 184 -31.54 5.64 -33.61
CA ASP A 184 -31.54 4.24 -34.08
C ASP A 184 -31.81 3.24 -32.92
N PRO A 185 -33.07 3.12 -32.45
CA PRO A 185 -33.41 2.36 -31.24
C PRO A 185 -33.14 0.85 -31.31
N ASN A 186 -33.01 0.30 -32.51
CA ASN A 186 -32.79 -1.14 -32.72
C ASN A 186 -31.32 -1.49 -32.94
N THR A 187 -30.44 -0.49 -33.02
CA THR A 187 -29.01 -0.69 -33.27
C THR A 187 -28.27 -0.71 -31.94
N PRO A 188 -27.72 -1.86 -31.51
CA PRO A 188 -26.94 -1.92 -30.28
C PRO A 188 -25.66 -1.08 -30.42
N ILE A 189 -25.33 -0.33 -29.38
CA ILE A 189 -24.11 0.49 -29.36
C ILE A 189 -23.03 -0.33 -28.67
N SER A 190 -21.98 -0.70 -29.41
CA SER A 190 -20.79 -1.32 -28.84
C SER A 190 -20.18 -0.41 -27.78
N PHE A 191 -19.91 -0.96 -26.60
CA PHE A 191 -19.27 -0.22 -25.50
C PHE A 191 -17.90 0.32 -25.92
N PHE A 192 -17.12 -0.49 -26.65
CA PHE A 192 -15.78 -0.12 -27.08
C PHE A 192 -15.82 1.02 -28.10
N ASP A 193 -16.71 0.94 -29.10
CA ASP A 193 -16.85 2.01 -30.10
C ASP A 193 -17.33 3.33 -29.46
N PHE A 194 -18.07 3.23 -28.36
CA PHE A 194 -18.55 4.41 -27.63
C PHE A 194 -17.46 5.11 -26.81
N VAL A 195 -16.52 4.36 -26.21
CA VAL A 195 -15.51 4.91 -25.28
C VAL A 195 -14.13 5.12 -25.91
N ILE A 196 -13.79 4.40 -26.97
CA ILE A 196 -12.45 4.46 -27.57
C ILE A 196 -12.27 5.74 -28.39
N ASP A 197 -11.25 6.52 -28.03
CA ASP A 197 -10.68 7.55 -28.89
C ASP A 197 -9.48 6.95 -29.64
N PRO A 198 -9.50 6.85 -30.98
CA PRO A 198 -8.42 6.23 -31.76
C PRO A 198 -7.11 7.04 -31.76
N ASN A 199 -7.16 8.30 -31.31
CA ASN A 199 -6.01 9.19 -31.29
C ASN A 199 -5.45 9.40 -29.87
N SER A 200 -6.11 8.88 -28.83
CA SER A 200 -5.65 9.08 -27.45
C SER A 200 -6.16 8.02 -26.48
N PHE A 201 -5.20 7.23 -25.98
CA PHE A 201 -5.45 6.28 -24.89
C PHE A 201 -5.94 6.99 -23.61
N ALA A 202 -5.35 8.13 -23.25
CA ALA A 202 -5.77 8.89 -22.06
C ALA A 202 -7.24 9.31 -22.14
N ARG A 203 -7.69 9.81 -23.29
CA ARG A 203 -9.10 10.16 -23.52
C ARG A 203 -10.01 8.93 -23.49
N THR A 204 -9.54 7.78 -23.97
CA THR A 204 -10.28 6.50 -23.84
C THR A 204 -10.51 6.14 -22.37
N VAL A 205 -9.47 6.25 -21.53
CA VAL A 205 -9.59 5.99 -20.09
C VAL A 205 -10.53 7.00 -19.41
N GLU A 206 -10.47 8.28 -19.79
CA GLU A 206 -11.40 9.31 -19.31
C GLU A 206 -12.85 9.00 -19.71
N ASN A 207 -13.10 8.64 -20.97
CA ASN A 207 -14.43 8.24 -21.45
C ASN A 207 -14.98 7.04 -20.67
N MET A 208 -14.16 6.01 -20.45
CA MET A 208 -14.53 4.85 -19.61
C MET A 208 -14.87 5.26 -18.18
N PHE A 209 -14.10 6.19 -17.61
CA PHE A 209 -14.35 6.74 -16.28
C PHE A 209 -15.69 7.48 -16.21
N HIS A 210 -16.01 8.33 -17.18
CA HIS A 210 -17.30 9.03 -17.22
C HIS A 210 -18.48 8.06 -17.39
N VAL A 211 -18.37 7.07 -18.27
CA VAL A 211 -19.39 6.03 -18.45
C VAL A 211 -19.62 5.21 -17.18
N SER A 212 -18.58 5.00 -16.37
CA SER A 212 -18.72 4.32 -15.08
C SER A 212 -19.67 5.06 -14.13
N PHE A 213 -19.73 6.40 -14.19
CA PHE A 213 -20.69 7.19 -13.42
C PHE A 213 -22.12 7.02 -13.93
N LEU A 214 -22.32 6.95 -15.25
CA LEU A 214 -23.64 6.69 -15.83
C LEU A 214 -24.20 5.34 -15.36
N ILE A 215 -23.35 4.31 -15.28
CA ILE A 215 -23.76 2.99 -14.80
C ILE A 215 -24.01 3.00 -13.28
N ARG A 216 -23.12 3.65 -12.52
CA ARG A 216 -23.25 3.79 -11.05
C ARG A 216 -24.56 4.50 -10.68
N ASP A 217 -24.90 5.55 -11.42
CA ASP A 217 -26.05 6.41 -11.15
C ASP A 217 -27.35 5.87 -11.81
N GLY A 218 -27.27 4.70 -12.47
CA GLY A 218 -28.42 4.02 -13.05
C GLY A 218 -28.99 4.69 -14.30
N LEU A 219 -28.18 5.50 -14.98
CA LEU A 219 -28.54 6.23 -16.20
C LEU A 219 -28.19 5.42 -17.47
N ALA A 220 -27.30 4.44 -17.36
CA ALA A 220 -26.96 3.50 -18.43
C ALA A 220 -26.74 2.08 -17.87
N LYS A 221 -26.84 1.07 -18.74
CA LYS A 221 -26.49 -0.31 -18.41
C LYS A 221 -25.67 -0.94 -19.54
N ILE A 222 -24.80 -1.88 -19.16
CA ILE A 222 -24.06 -2.74 -20.09
C ILE A 222 -24.73 -4.11 -20.14
N LYS A 223 -24.87 -4.66 -21.34
CA LYS A 223 -25.27 -6.04 -21.62
C LYS A 223 -24.27 -6.69 -22.56
N MET A 224 -24.30 -8.01 -22.69
CA MET A 224 -23.59 -8.71 -23.76
C MET A 224 -24.56 -8.94 -24.92
N ASP A 225 -24.07 -8.79 -26.15
CA ASP A 225 -24.80 -9.15 -27.36
C ASP A 225 -24.68 -10.66 -27.67
N GLU A 226 -25.13 -11.07 -28.87
CA GLU A 226 -25.07 -12.46 -29.33
C GLU A 226 -23.64 -12.99 -29.52
N ASP A 227 -22.69 -12.08 -29.76
CA ASP A 227 -21.26 -12.37 -29.95
C ASP A 227 -20.44 -12.26 -28.65
N GLU A 228 -21.13 -12.14 -27.51
CA GLU A 228 -20.56 -11.91 -26.17
C GLU A 228 -19.75 -10.59 -26.04
N LEU A 229 -20.02 -9.61 -26.90
CA LEU A 229 -19.41 -8.28 -26.84
C LEU A 229 -20.25 -7.32 -25.99
N PRO A 230 -19.61 -6.43 -25.20
CA PRO A 230 -20.32 -5.50 -24.34
C PRO A 230 -20.98 -4.40 -25.17
N ILE A 231 -22.28 -4.23 -24.98
CA ILE A 231 -23.10 -3.16 -25.55
C ILE A 231 -23.65 -2.25 -24.45
N ILE A 232 -23.77 -0.95 -24.72
CA ILE A 232 -24.27 0.06 -23.79
C ILE A 232 -25.63 0.61 -24.26
N GLU A 233 -26.57 0.74 -23.32
CA GLU A 233 -27.89 1.33 -23.58
C GLU A 233 -28.29 2.30 -22.45
N PRO A 234 -28.98 3.40 -22.76
CA PRO A 234 -29.49 4.31 -21.75
C PRO A 234 -30.66 3.67 -20.97
N LEU A 235 -30.74 3.96 -19.68
CA LEU A 235 -31.88 3.62 -18.84
C LEU A 235 -32.85 4.80 -18.80
N LYS A 236 -34.10 4.58 -19.22
CA LYS A 236 -35.14 5.60 -19.03
C LYS A 236 -35.49 5.71 -17.54
N PRO A 237 -35.62 6.93 -16.98
CA PRO A 237 -36.15 7.12 -15.64
C PRO A 237 -37.66 6.82 -15.68
N SER A 238 -38.03 5.55 -15.53
CA SER A 238 -39.43 5.18 -15.33
C SER A 238 -39.82 5.54 -13.90
N GLY A 239 -40.57 6.63 -13.75
CA GLY A 239 -41.28 6.92 -12.52
C GLY A 239 -42.37 5.88 -12.29
N GLY A 240 -42.23 5.08 -11.23
CA GLY A 240 -43.27 4.14 -10.78
C GLY A 240 -42.81 2.70 -10.78
N GLU A 241 -42.51 2.25 -9.55
CA GLU A 241 -42.81 0.94 -8.95
C GLU A 241 -42.41 -0.36 -9.67
N GLU A 242 -41.72 -1.19 -8.88
CA GLU A 242 -41.65 -2.65 -9.02
C GLU A 242 -40.93 -3.18 -10.26
N ASP A 243 -39.60 -3.04 -10.27
CA ASP A 243 -38.81 -4.23 -10.55
C ASP A 243 -37.82 -4.50 -9.42
N SER A 244 -38.21 -5.47 -8.59
CA SER A 244 -37.48 -5.96 -7.43
C SER A 244 -36.21 -6.70 -7.86
N ARG A 245 -35.22 -5.96 -8.37
CA ARG A 245 -33.80 -6.36 -8.34
C ARG A 245 -32.97 -5.34 -7.58
N ALA A 246 -33.39 -5.03 -6.37
CA ALA A 246 -32.46 -4.65 -5.31
C ALA A 246 -31.49 -5.83 -5.08
N GLY A 247 -30.41 -5.94 -5.87
CA GLY A 247 -29.37 -6.94 -5.63
C GLY A 247 -28.47 -7.33 -6.80
N ALA A 248 -28.83 -7.05 -8.06
CA ALA A 248 -27.94 -7.36 -9.17
C ALA A 248 -27.01 -6.16 -9.42
N ARG A 249 -25.99 -6.00 -8.58
CA ARG A 249 -24.87 -5.10 -8.87
C ARG A 249 -24.14 -5.69 -10.07
N ASN A 250 -24.54 -5.30 -11.28
CA ASN A 250 -23.88 -5.71 -12.51
C ASN A 250 -22.53 -5.00 -12.57
N GLN A 251 -21.50 -5.70 -12.11
CA GLN A 251 -20.12 -5.24 -12.16
C GLN A 251 -19.46 -5.91 -13.36
N VAL A 252 -19.01 -5.10 -14.30
CA VAL A 252 -18.15 -5.53 -15.40
C VAL A 252 -16.72 -5.14 -15.05
N VAL A 253 -15.78 -6.07 -15.17
CA VAL A 253 -14.35 -5.80 -15.01
C VAL A 253 -13.72 -5.93 -16.39
N LEU A 254 -13.12 -4.86 -16.88
CA LEU A 254 -12.46 -4.80 -18.18
C LEU A 254 -10.98 -4.51 -17.95
N SER A 255 -10.11 -5.27 -18.62
CA SER A 255 -8.69 -4.95 -18.77
C SER A 255 -8.50 -4.33 -20.14
N LEU A 256 -7.82 -3.19 -20.19
CA LEU A 256 -7.40 -2.56 -21.43
C LEU A 256 -6.04 -1.94 -21.19
N ASP A 257 -5.01 -2.48 -21.83
CA ASP A 257 -3.69 -1.86 -21.87
C ASP A 257 -3.49 -1.01 -23.13
N GLN A 258 -2.42 -0.21 -23.17
CA GLN A 258 -2.15 0.68 -24.30
C GLN A 258 -1.87 -0.08 -25.61
N LYS A 259 -1.41 -1.34 -25.54
CA LYS A 259 -1.15 -2.17 -26.73
C LYS A 259 -2.44 -2.77 -27.27
N GLU A 260 -3.36 -3.18 -26.40
CA GLU A 260 -4.70 -3.66 -26.75
C GLU A 260 -5.59 -2.55 -27.32
N TRP A 261 -5.35 -1.30 -26.91
CA TRP A 261 -6.03 -0.12 -27.47
C TRP A 261 -5.54 0.25 -28.89
N GLN A 262 -4.30 -0.07 -29.25
CA GLN A 262 -3.70 0.21 -30.58
C GLN A 262 -4.14 -0.78 -31.64
#